data_AF-A0A1Q6VI54-F1
#
_entry.id   AF-A0A1Q6VI54-F1
#
_cell.length_a   1.000
_cell.length_b   1.000
_cell.length_c   1.000
_cell.angle_alpha   90.00
_cell.angle_beta   90.00
_cell.angle_gamma   90.00
#
_symmetry.space_group_name_H-M   'P 1'
#
loop_
_entity.id
_entity.type
_entity.pdbx_description
1 polymer ?
#
loop_
_entity_poly.entity_id
_entity_poly.type
_entity_poly.pdbx_seq_one_letter_code
_entity_poly.pdbx_strand_id
1 'polypeptide(L)'
;KGKASLLDLFDGRHQLIVYRAFFEPGVVGWPEHACVGCSMVADQVAHPAHLNARDTTLAFASRAPQTDIERLKARMGWQFIPWYTMTDGFDKDFGVDEWHGTNAFIRDGNRVFRTYFINNRGDEQMGNTWNYLDVTALGRQEEWEDSPEGHPQTSAYEWWRWHDEYGNDEASAKVLEQVRRGRAAGQADGDAT
;
A
#
# COMPACT_ATOMS: atom_id res chain seq x y z
N LYS A 1 -3.77 3.24 -22.24
CA LYS A 1 -3.33 1.94 -22.84
C LYS A 1 -4.45 0.91 -22.70
N GLY A 2 -4.40 -0.21 -23.42
CA GLY A 2 -5.40 -1.29 -23.33
C GLY A 2 -5.12 -2.28 -22.19
N LYS A 3 -5.76 -3.45 -22.26
CA LYS A 3 -5.53 -4.57 -21.32
C LYS A 3 -4.06 -5.02 -21.35
N ALA A 4 -3.57 -5.47 -20.20
CA ALA A 4 -2.22 -5.99 -20.00
C ALA A 4 -2.31 -7.31 -19.22
N SER A 5 -1.50 -8.30 -19.61
CA SER A 5 -1.28 -9.53 -18.84
C SER A 5 -0.26 -9.31 -17.72
N LEU A 6 -0.16 -10.27 -16.79
CA LEU A 6 0.90 -10.24 -15.77
C LEU A 6 2.31 -10.18 -16.39
N LEU A 7 2.54 -10.86 -17.51
CA LEU A 7 3.81 -10.81 -18.23
C LEU A 7 4.10 -9.42 -18.80
N ASP A 8 3.08 -8.70 -19.27
CA ASP A 8 3.24 -7.35 -19.80
C ASP A 8 3.65 -6.35 -18.71
N LEU A 9 3.25 -6.59 -17.45
CA LEU A 9 3.62 -5.74 -16.31
C LEU A 9 5.12 -5.76 -16.02
N PHE A 10 5.86 -6.78 -16.46
CA PHE A 10 7.31 -6.78 -16.35
C PHE A 10 7.98 -5.70 -17.22
N ASP A 11 7.29 -5.18 -18.24
CA ASP A 11 7.80 -4.10 -19.11
C ASP A 11 9.20 -4.41 -19.68
N GLY A 12 9.39 -5.66 -20.11
CA GLY A 12 10.65 -6.17 -20.67
C GLY A 12 11.73 -6.56 -19.64
N ARG A 13 11.50 -6.34 -18.34
CA ARG A 13 12.44 -6.66 -17.25
C ARG A 13 12.28 -8.09 -16.74
N HIS A 14 13.26 -8.59 -15.98
CA HIS A 14 13.17 -9.94 -15.39
C HIS A 14 12.43 -9.99 -14.05
N GLN A 15 12.33 -8.87 -13.34
CA GLN A 15 11.71 -8.81 -12.02
C GLN A 15 10.51 -7.86 -12.01
N LEU A 16 9.49 -8.21 -11.22
CA LEU A 16 8.28 -7.42 -11.05
C LEU A 16 7.89 -7.40 -9.58
N ILE A 17 7.60 -6.22 -9.06
CA ILE A 17 6.97 -6.00 -7.76
C ILE A 17 5.56 -5.49 -8.04
N VAL A 18 4.54 -6.15 -7.47
CA VAL A 18 3.14 -5.73 -7.55
C VAL A 18 2.60 -5.46 -6.15
N TYR A 19 2.15 -4.23 -5.92
CA TYR A 19 1.40 -3.86 -4.72
C TYR A 19 -0.10 -3.80 -5.01
N ARG A 20 -0.89 -4.45 -4.15
CA ARG A 20 -2.34 -4.33 -4.17
C ARG A 20 -2.78 -3.13 -3.35
N ALA A 21 -3.26 -2.09 -4.04
CA ALA A 21 -3.82 -0.91 -3.41
C ALA A 21 -5.36 -1.00 -3.38
N PHE A 22 -5.96 -0.91 -2.21
CA PHE A 22 -7.41 -0.85 -2.03
C PHE A 22 -7.92 0.53 -2.40
N PHE A 23 -8.47 0.61 -3.60
CA PHE A 23 -9.18 1.76 -4.15
C PHE A 23 -10.29 1.20 -5.01
N GLU A 24 -11.52 1.23 -4.49
CA GLU A 24 -12.72 0.64 -5.08
C GLU A 24 -13.97 1.01 -4.25
N PRO A 25 -15.19 0.86 -4.81
CA PRO A 25 -16.43 1.06 -4.06
C PRO A 25 -16.48 0.24 -2.78
N GLY A 26 -16.88 0.88 -1.67
CA GLY A 26 -16.96 0.26 -0.35
C GLY A 26 -15.71 0.45 0.51
N VAL A 27 -14.59 0.90 -0.07
CA VAL A 27 -13.41 1.34 0.70
C VAL A 27 -13.63 2.77 1.18
N VAL A 28 -13.31 3.04 2.45
CA VAL A 28 -13.38 4.40 3.02
C VAL A 28 -12.47 5.34 2.23
N GLY A 29 -13.02 6.49 1.84
CA GLY A 29 -12.37 7.46 0.97
C GLY A 29 -12.79 7.38 -0.49
N TRP A 30 -13.39 6.27 -0.94
CA TRP A 30 -13.88 6.16 -2.31
C TRP A 30 -15.01 7.17 -2.60
N PRO A 31 -15.02 7.83 -3.78
CA PRO A 31 -14.01 7.76 -4.85
C PRO A 31 -12.86 8.78 -4.73
N GLU A 32 -12.88 9.69 -3.75
CA GLU A 32 -11.94 10.80 -3.65
C GLU A 32 -10.49 10.35 -3.33
N HIS A 33 -10.35 9.32 -2.51
CA HIS A 33 -9.09 8.78 -2.01
C HIS A 33 -9.05 7.24 -2.02
N ALA A 34 -7.85 6.66 -2.09
CA ALA A 34 -7.61 5.25 -1.81
C ALA A 34 -7.63 4.98 -0.29
N CYS A 35 -7.54 3.72 0.13
CA CYS A 35 -7.36 3.38 1.53
C CYS A 35 -6.18 4.16 2.15
N VAL A 36 -6.27 4.54 3.43
CA VAL A 36 -5.24 5.37 4.07
C VAL A 36 -3.87 4.70 4.07
N GLY A 37 -3.77 3.42 4.43
CA GLY A 37 -2.50 2.69 4.38
C GLY A 37 -1.92 2.59 2.97
N CYS A 38 -2.78 2.34 1.98
CA CYS A 38 -2.42 2.28 0.58
C CYS A 38 -1.89 3.63 0.07
N SER A 39 -2.49 4.72 0.54
CA SER A 39 -2.08 6.09 0.22
C SER A 39 -0.74 6.42 0.88
N MET A 40 -0.57 6.04 2.15
CA MET A 40 0.70 6.16 2.88
C MET A 40 1.84 5.42 2.17
N VAL A 41 1.58 4.23 1.61
CA VAL A 41 2.57 3.50 0.79
C VAL A 41 2.84 4.22 -0.53
N ALA A 42 1.80 4.66 -1.25
CA ALA A 42 1.95 5.38 -2.52
C ALA A 42 2.78 6.67 -2.38
N ASP A 43 2.57 7.43 -1.30
CA ASP A 43 3.31 8.65 -0.98
C ASP A 43 4.82 8.43 -0.79
N GLN A 44 5.23 7.20 -0.49
CA GLN A 44 6.61 6.86 -0.20
C GLN A 44 7.34 6.22 -1.39
N VAL A 45 6.64 5.95 -2.50
CA VAL A 45 7.27 5.37 -3.68
C VAL A 45 8.27 6.36 -4.25
N ALA A 46 9.55 6.03 -4.15
CA ALA A 46 10.62 6.76 -4.81
C ALA A 46 10.52 6.61 -6.34
N HIS A 47 11.22 7.48 -7.07
CA HIS A 47 11.21 7.41 -8.54
C HIS A 47 11.63 6.00 -9.04
N PRO A 48 10.81 5.31 -9.86
CA PRO A 48 11.07 3.92 -10.28
C PRO A 48 12.34 3.71 -11.12
N ALA A 49 13.04 4.77 -11.52
CA ALA A 49 14.19 4.67 -12.40
C ALA A 49 15.34 3.86 -11.77
N HIS A 50 15.49 3.95 -10.44
CA HIS A 50 16.50 3.20 -9.71
C HIS A 50 16.21 1.69 -9.66
N LEU A 51 14.93 1.30 -9.55
CA LEU A 51 14.51 -0.10 -9.68
C LEU A 51 14.69 -0.59 -11.12
N ASN A 52 14.25 0.22 -12.09
CA ASN A 52 14.35 -0.11 -13.50
C ASN A 52 15.80 -0.34 -13.94
N ALA A 53 16.75 0.45 -13.41
CA ALA A 53 18.18 0.29 -13.65
C ALA A 53 18.75 -1.03 -13.10
N ARG A 54 18.02 -1.70 -12.20
CA ARG A 54 18.32 -3.02 -11.64
C ARG A 54 17.34 -4.09 -12.11
N ASP A 55 16.78 -3.89 -13.30
CA ASP A 55 15.97 -4.89 -14.00
C ASP A 55 14.72 -5.33 -13.22
N THR A 56 14.11 -4.37 -12.52
CA THR A 56 12.89 -4.56 -11.73
C THR A 56 11.86 -3.51 -12.08
N THR A 57 10.64 -3.94 -12.41
CA THR A 57 9.47 -3.07 -12.55
C THR A 57 8.67 -3.02 -11.25
N LEU A 58 8.19 -1.85 -10.85
CA LEU A 58 7.18 -1.67 -9.80
C LEU A 58 5.83 -1.37 -10.46
N ALA A 59 4.76 -2.02 -10.01
CA ALA A 59 3.40 -1.73 -10.42
C ALA A 59 2.43 -1.80 -9.24
N PHE A 60 1.41 -0.95 -9.27
CA PHE A 60 0.28 -0.98 -8.35
C PHE A 60 -0.95 -1.53 -9.08
N ALA A 61 -1.86 -2.14 -8.33
CA ALA A 61 -3.07 -2.70 -8.88
C ALA A 61 -4.28 -2.41 -7.99
N SER A 62 -5.37 -1.89 -8.57
CA SER A 62 -6.63 -1.56 -7.87
C SER A 62 -7.84 -2.14 -8.59
N ARG A 63 -8.99 -2.28 -7.92
CA ARG A 63 -10.25 -2.72 -8.55
C ARG A 63 -11.04 -1.54 -9.13
N ALA A 64 -10.69 -0.31 -8.76
CA ALA A 64 -11.21 0.91 -9.36
C ALA A 64 -11.10 0.93 -10.90
N PRO A 65 -12.05 1.58 -11.59
CA PRO A 65 -11.90 1.93 -12.99
C PRO A 65 -10.60 2.70 -13.26
N GLN A 66 -10.00 2.45 -14.42
CA GLN A 66 -8.70 3.04 -14.77
C GLN A 66 -8.74 4.57 -14.77
N THR A 67 -9.88 5.16 -15.16
CA THR A 67 -10.11 6.62 -15.14
C THR A 67 -10.07 7.21 -13.75
N ASP A 68 -10.57 6.47 -12.74
CA ASP A 68 -10.50 6.90 -11.35
C ASP A 68 -9.08 6.78 -10.81
N ILE A 69 -8.34 5.72 -11.18
CA ILE A 69 -6.93 5.56 -10.82
C ILE A 69 -6.12 6.73 -11.39
N GLU A 70 -6.33 7.08 -12.66
CA GLU A 70 -5.66 8.20 -13.32
C GLU A 70 -5.97 9.54 -12.62
N ARG A 71 -7.24 9.78 -12.28
CA ARG A 71 -7.66 10.97 -11.53
C ARG A 71 -7.00 11.03 -10.15
N LEU A 72 -7.05 9.94 -9.40
CA LEU A 72 -6.45 9.85 -8.06
C LEU A 72 -4.95 10.14 -8.12
N LYS A 73 -4.22 9.48 -9.02
CA LYS A 73 -2.79 9.70 -9.19
C LYS A 73 -2.46 11.15 -9.57
N ALA A 74 -3.26 11.76 -10.44
CA ALA A 74 -3.05 13.14 -10.84
C ALA A 74 -3.25 14.11 -9.66
N ARG A 75 -4.28 13.88 -8.85
CA ARG A 75 -4.58 14.68 -7.65
C ARG A 75 -3.49 14.53 -6.59
N MET A 76 -3.03 13.30 -6.34
CA MET A 76 -2.11 12.97 -5.24
C MET A 76 -0.63 13.05 -5.63
N GLY A 77 -0.30 13.42 -6.87
CA GLY A 77 1.09 13.54 -7.32
C GLY A 77 1.81 12.20 -7.57
N TRP A 78 1.07 11.12 -7.80
CA TRP A 78 1.60 9.76 -7.96
C TRP A 78 1.74 9.33 -9.42
N GLN A 79 1.86 10.27 -10.37
CA GLN A 79 1.78 9.96 -11.81
C GLN A 79 2.84 8.94 -12.26
N PHE A 80 4.00 8.93 -11.61
CA PHE A 80 5.14 8.05 -11.91
C PHE A 80 4.93 6.58 -11.52
N ILE A 81 3.95 6.25 -10.68
CA ILE A 81 3.67 4.86 -10.27
C ILE A 81 2.88 4.15 -11.39
N PRO A 82 3.37 3.10 -12.06
CA PRO A 82 2.54 2.32 -12.97
C PRO A 82 1.39 1.70 -12.18
N TRP A 83 0.13 2.00 -12.52
CA TRP A 83 -1.02 1.56 -11.74
C TRP A 83 -2.16 1.11 -12.65
N TYR A 84 -2.59 -0.13 -12.46
CA TYR A 84 -3.53 -0.83 -13.34
C TYR A 84 -4.83 -1.19 -12.63
N THR A 85 -5.94 -1.17 -13.37
CA THR A 85 -7.17 -1.84 -12.96
C THR A 85 -7.02 -3.35 -13.09
N MET A 86 -7.36 -4.08 -12.02
CA MET A 86 -7.47 -5.53 -12.02
C MET A 86 -8.80 -5.96 -12.59
N THR A 87 -8.77 -6.84 -13.60
CA THR A 87 -9.98 -7.28 -14.31
C THR A 87 -10.35 -8.75 -14.09
N ASP A 88 -9.54 -9.49 -13.34
CA ASP A 88 -9.68 -10.94 -13.13
C ASP A 88 -9.40 -11.32 -11.66
N GLY A 89 -9.05 -12.57 -11.37
CA GLY A 89 -8.85 -13.11 -10.02
C GLY A 89 -7.47 -12.88 -9.39
N PHE A 90 -6.62 -11.99 -9.94
CA PHE A 90 -5.24 -11.78 -9.47
C PHE A 90 -5.12 -11.64 -7.93
N ASP A 91 -5.98 -10.85 -7.31
CA ASP A 91 -5.93 -10.62 -5.87
C ASP A 91 -6.10 -11.90 -5.07
N LYS A 92 -7.12 -12.69 -5.40
CA LYS A 92 -7.35 -14.00 -4.78
C LYS A 92 -6.22 -14.99 -5.06
N ASP A 93 -5.75 -15.04 -6.31
CA ASP A 93 -4.67 -15.97 -6.71
C ASP A 93 -3.35 -15.68 -5.98
N PHE A 94 -3.13 -14.43 -5.55
CA PHE A 94 -1.91 -13.99 -4.88
C PHE A 94 -2.11 -13.56 -3.42
N GLY A 95 -3.26 -13.87 -2.81
CA GLY A 95 -3.51 -13.73 -1.37
C GLY A 95 -3.63 -12.27 -0.90
N VAL A 96 -4.22 -11.41 -1.73
CA VAL A 96 -4.40 -9.97 -1.46
C VAL A 96 -5.83 -9.49 -1.77
N ASP A 97 -6.82 -10.39 -1.70
CA ASP A 97 -8.24 -10.06 -1.87
C ASP A 97 -8.87 -9.42 -0.63
N GLU A 98 -8.43 -9.85 0.55
CA GLU A 98 -8.93 -9.29 1.82
C GLU A 98 -8.05 -8.18 2.39
N TRP A 99 -6.73 -8.29 2.20
CA TRP A 99 -5.74 -7.38 2.78
C TRP A 99 -4.71 -6.91 1.75
N HIS A 100 -4.12 -5.74 1.99
CA HIS A 100 -3.04 -5.24 1.13
C HIS A 100 -1.81 -6.11 1.25
N GLY A 101 -0.99 -6.11 0.20
CA GLY A 101 0.28 -6.83 0.21
C GLY A 101 1.12 -6.57 -1.01
N THR A 102 2.41 -6.83 -0.85
CA THR A 102 3.45 -6.67 -1.86
C THR A 102 3.92 -8.05 -2.30
N ASN A 103 3.73 -8.37 -3.57
CA ASN A 103 4.25 -9.59 -4.19
C ASN A 103 5.47 -9.26 -5.06
N ALA A 104 6.52 -10.07 -5.01
CA ALA A 104 7.62 -9.99 -5.97
C ALA A 104 7.73 -11.26 -6.81
N PHE A 105 8.03 -11.07 -8.09
CA PHE A 105 8.08 -12.11 -9.10
C PHE A 105 9.37 -12.01 -9.90
N ILE A 106 9.85 -13.17 -10.33
CA ILE A 106 10.87 -13.30 -11.37
C ILE A 106 10.29 -14.06 -12.56
N ARG A 107 10.71 -13.71 -13.78
CA ARG A 107 10.33 -14.44 -14.99
C ARG A 107 11.52 -15.14 -15.65
N ASP A 108 11.24 -16.31 -16.22
CA ASP A 108 12.11 -17.04 -17.14
C ASP A 108 11.31 -17.36 -18.41
N GLY A 109 11.61 -16.65 -19.49
CA GLY A 109 10.76 -16.64 -20.69
C GLY A 109 9.34 -16.23 -20.33
N ASN A 110 8.36 -17.10 -20.59
CA ASN A 110 6.94 -16.85 -20.28
C ASN A 110 6.49 -17.45 -18.94
N ARG A 111 7.41 -18.01 -18.15
CA ARG A 111 7.12 -18.58 -16.83
C ARG A 111 7.34 -17.52 -15.77
N VAL A 112 6.41 -17.40 -14.84
CA VAL A 112 6.46 -16.43 -13.74
C VAL A 112 6.49 -17.19 -12.42
N PHE A 113 7.40 -16.82 -11.53
CA PHE A 113 7.54 -17.41 -10.21
C PHE A 113 7.42 -16.31 -9.16
N ARG A 114 6.55 -16.51 -8.17
CA ARG A 114 6.49 -15.65 -6.99
C ARG A 114 7.66 -16.00 -6.07
N THR A 115 8.48 -15.02 -5.75
CA THR A 115 9.69 -15.19 -4.93
C THR A 115 9.56 -14.56 -3.56
N TYR A 116 8.62 -13.62 -3.40
CA TYR A 116 8.40 -12.90 -2.16
C TYR A 116 6.94 -12.49 -2.02
N PHE A 117 6.45 -12.49 -0.78
CA PHE A 117 5.16 -11.95 -0.38
C PHE A 117 5.27 -11.38 1.03
N ILE A 118 4.80 -10.15 1.21
CA ILE A 118 4.65 -9.51 2.52
C ILE A 118 3.32 -8.77 2.57
N ASN A 119 2.71 -8.76 3.75
CA ASN A 119 1.49 -8.04 4.06
C ASN A 119 1.53 -7.54 5.52
N ASN A 120 0.50 -6.80 5.94
CA ASN A 120 0.31 -6.39 7.33
C ASN A 120 1.59 -5.73 7.94
N ARG A 121 2.00 -6.14 9.14
CA ARG A 121 3.25 -5.69 9.78
C ARG A 121 4.45 -6.22 9.00
N GLY A 122 5.27 -5.28 8.51
CA GLY A 122 6.47 -5.55 7.72
C GLY A 122 6.41 -4.95 6.31
N ASP A 123 5.22 -4.69 5.77
CA ASP A 123 5.07 -3.95 4.50
C ASP A 123 5.57 -2.50 4.64
N GLU A 124 5.67 -1.99 5.87
CA GLU A 124 6.32 -0.73 6.23
C GLU A 124 7.77 -0.63 5.70
N GLN A 125 8.46 -1.76 5.50
CA GLN A 125 9.82 -1.76 4.93
C GLN A 125 9.87 -1.23 3.48
N MET A 126 8.72 -1.18 2.79
CA MET A 126 8.63 -0.64 1.43
C MET A 126 8.59 0.89 1.39
N GLY A 127 8.51 1.56 2.55
CA GLY A 127 8.49 3.01 2.68
C GLY A 127 9.59 3.56 3.58
N ASN A 128 9.99 4.82 3.34
CA ASN A 128 11.07 5.47 4.08
C ASN A 128 10.60 6.38 5.22
N THR A 129 9.32 6.74 5.30
CA THR A 129 8.81 7.64 6.34
C THR A 129 9.13 7.10 7.72
N TRP A 130 8.94 5.80 7.93
CA TRP A 130 9.27 5.14 9.19
C TRP A 130 10.77 5.20 9.52
N ASN A 131 11.65 4.97 8.54
CA ASN A 131 13.09 5.09 8.73
C ASN A 131 13.49 6.51 9.12
N TYR A 132 12.83 7.54 8.59
CA TYR A 132 13.06 8.93 9.01
C TYR A 132 12.57 9.19 10.43
N LEU A 133 11.40 8.67 10.81
CA LEU A 133 10.87 8.83 12.17
C LEU A 133 11.75 8.13 13.21
N ASP A 134 12.24 6.93 12.88
CA ASP A 134 13.06 6.08 13.76
C ASP A 134 14.39 6.74 14.19
N VAL A 135 14.90 7.71 13.41
CA VAL A 135 16.11 8.45 13.76
C VAL A 135 15.84 9.76 14.50
N THR A 136 14.57 10.13 14.69
CA THR A 136 14.20 11.32 15.47
C THR A 136 14.05 10.99 16.95
N ALA A 137 14.18 11.99 17.81
CA ALA A 137 14.03 11.81 19.25
C ALA A 137 12.60 11.40 19.68
N LEU A 138 11.59 11.62 18.82
CA LEU A 138 10.21 11.23 19.10
C LEU A 138 9.86 9.82 18.62
N GLY A 139 10.72 9.21 17.80
CA GLY A 139 10.41 7.93 17.15
C GLY A 139 9.16 8.04 16.27
N ARG A 140 8.45 6.92 16.12
CA ARG A 140 7.17 6.85 15.40
C ARG A 140 5.99 7.31 16.25
N GLN A 141 6.19 7.52 17.55
CA GLN A 141 5.16 7.89 18.53
C GLN A 141 4.05 6.83 18.60
N GLU A 142 4.46 5.55 18.62
CA GLU A 142 3.55 4.41 18.68
C GLU A 142 3.72 3.62 19.98
N GLU A 143 2.63 3.13 20.56
CA GLU A 143 2.58 2.46 21.89
C GLU A 143 3.50 1.23 22.04
N TRP A 144 4.00 0.65 20.95
CA TRP A 144 4.95 -0.46 21.01
C TRP A 144 6.39 -0.02 21.27
N GLU A 145 6.69 1.27 21.08
CA GLU A 145 8.02 1.84 21.35
C GLU A 145 8.24 1.99 22.86
N ASP A 146 9.43 1.60 23.33
CA ASP A 146 9.87 1.84 24.71
C ASP A 146 10.23 3.32 24.89
N SER A 147 9.22 4.13 25.25
CA SER A 147 9.33 5.58 25.39
C SER A 147 9.25 6.03 26.85
N PRO A 148 9.92 7.13 27.23
CA PRO A 148 9.80 7.69 28.57
C PRO A 148 8.35 8.02 28.96
N GLU A 149 8.08 8.06 30.27
CA GLU A 149 6.75 8.45 30.77
C GLU A 149 6.35 9.84 30.26
N GLY A 150 5.11 9.96 29.76
CA GLY A 150 4.56 11.20 29.22
C GLY A 150 4.95 11.48 27.76
N HIS A 151 5.71 10.60 27.10
CA HIS A 151 5.99 10.70 25.68
C HIS A 151 4.69 10.52 24.86
N PRO A 152 4.42 11.36 23.84
CA PRO A 152 3.21 11.22 23.04
C PRO A 152 3.24 9.91 22.27
N GLN A 153 2.24 9.05 22.48
CA GLN A 153 2.08 7.79 21.76
C GLN A 153 0.61 7.59 21.36
N THR A 154 0.41 7.00 20.18
CA THR A 154 -0.89 6.47 19.73
C THR A 154 -0.75 5.01 19.38
N SER A 155 -1.86 4.32 19.20
CA SER A 155 -1.83 2.95 18.72
C SER A 155 -1.37 2.89 17.25
N ALA A 156 -0.62 1.84 16.87
CA ALA A 156 -0.14 1.68 15.49
C ALA A 156 -1.28 1.84 14.46
N TYR A 157 -0.97 2.54 13.35
CA TYR A 157 -1.88 2.92 12.26
C TYR A 157 -2.89 4.04 12.57
N GLU A 158 -3.08 4.44 13.83
CA GLU A 158 -4.13 5.42 14.19
C GLU A 158 -3.82 6.85 13.72
N TRP A 159 -2.55 7.21 13.57
CA TRP A 159 -2.14 8.55 13.16
C TRP A 159 -2.10 8.72 11.63
N TRP A 160 -2.15 7.63 10.85
CA TRP A 160 -2.02 7.70 9.39
C TRP A 160 -3.22 8.42 8.79
N ARG A 161 -2.97 9.34 7.84
CA ARG A 161 -3.99 10.07 7.09
C ARG A 161 -3.61 10.14 5.62
N TRP A 162 -4.55 10.51 4.76
CA TRP A 162 -4.21 11.04 3.44
C TRP A 162 -3.36 12.30 3.64
N HIS A 163 -2.30 12.45 2.85
CA HIS A 163 -1.33 13.54 3.05
C HIS A 163 -1.95 14.94 2.97
N ASP A 164 -3.09 15.08 2.29
CA ASP A 164 -3.82 16.33 2.11
C ASP A 164 -4.97 16.53 3.11
N GLU A 165 -5.13 15.64 4.09
CA GLU A 165 -6.24 15.66 5.06
C GLU A 165 -5.76 15.72 6.53
N TYR A 166 -4.46 15.96 6.76
CA TYR A 166 -3.97 16.28 8.10
C TYR A 166 -4.60 17.60 8.59
N GLY A 167 -5.28 17.54 9.74
CA GLY A 167 -6.04 18.66 10.29
C GLY A 167 -7.53 18.67 9.95
N ASN A 168 -8.03 17.67 9.21
CA ASN A 168 -9.45 17.45 9.00
C ASN A 168 -10.01 16.45 10.03
N ASP A 169 -10.78 16.95 11.00
CA ASP A 169 -11.35 16.15 12.10
C ASP A 169 -12.37 15.11 11.60
N GLU A 170 -13.16 15.45 10.58
CA GLU A 170 -14.17 14.54 10.03
C GLU A 170 -13.52 13.36 9.30
N ALA A 171 -12.53 13.64 8.45
CA ALA A 171 -11.74 12.61 7.78
C ALA A 171 -11.03 11.73 8.82
N SER A 172 -10.45 12.34 9.85
CA SER A 172 -9.79 11.63 10.94
C SER A 172 -10.72 10.66 11.67
N ALA A 173 -11.95 11.07 11.98
CA ALA A 173 -12.93 10.20 12.65
C ALA A 173 -13.28 8.96 11.81
N LYS A 174 -13.48 9.11 10.49
CA LYS A 174 -13.80 8.00 9.58
C LYS A 174 -12.64 6.99 9.50
N VAL A 175 -11.41 7.49 9.41
CA VAL A 175 -10.20 6.66 9.36
C VAL A 175 -9.99 5.89 10.65
N LEU A 176 -10.13 6.56 11.80
CA LEU A 176 -10.00 5.91 13.11
C LEU A 176 -11.00 4.77 13.29
N GLU A 177 -12.26 4.97 12.87
CA GLU A 177 -13.27 3.92 12.91
C GLU A 177 -12.87 2.71 12.04
N GLN A 178 -12.31 2.95 10.86
CA GLN A 178 -11.79 1.88 10.00
C GLN A 178 -10.62 1.12 10.67
N VAL A 179 -9.64 1.84 11.23
CA VAL A 179 -8.48 1.23 11.91
C VAL A 179 -8.94 0.36 13.07
N ARG A 180 -9.90 0.83 13.87
CA ARG A 180 -10.49 0.06 14.98
C ARG A 180 -11.17 -1.22 14.49
N ARG A 181 -11.95 -1.15 13.42
CA ARG A 181 -12.58 -2.34 12.81
C ARG A 181 -11.56 -3.33 12.29
N GLY A 182 -10.53 -2.85 11.58
CA GLY A 182 -9.46 -3.69 11.05
C GLY A 182 -8.69 -4.42 12.15
N ARG A 183 -8.41 -3.74 13.26
CA ARG A 183 -7.78 -4.35 14.44
C ARG A 183 -8.65 -5.40 15.11
N ALA A 184 -9.95 -5.12 15.29
CA ALA A 184 -10.87 -6.10 15.86
C ALA A 184 -10.97 -7.37 15.00
N ALA A 185 -10.97 -7.22 13.67
CA ALA A 185 -10.93 -8.35 12.75
C ALA A 185 -9.60 -9.12 12.83
N GLY A 186 -8.45 -8.43 12.79
CA GLY A 186 -7.13 -9.06 12.87
C GLY A 186 -6.83 -9.72 14.22
N GLN A 187 -7.41 -9.25 15.33
CA GLN A 187 -7.34 -9.94 16.62
C GLN A 187 -8.18 -11.22 16.64
N ALA A 188 -9.34 -11.23 15.98
CA ALA A 188 -10.18 -12.43 15.87
C ALA A 188 -9.51 -13.54 15.03
N ASP A 189 -8.72 -13.18 14.02
CA ASP A 189 -7.94 -14.14 13.22
C ASP A 189 -6.68 -14.64 13.96
N GLY A 190 -6.11 -13.84 14.87
CA GLY A 190 -4.94 -14.21 15.68
C GLY A 190 -5.23 -15.19 16.82
N ASP A 191 -6.48 -15.30 17.28
CA ASP A 191 -6.94 -16.30 18.25
C ASP A 191 -7.36 -17.64 17.61
N ALA A 192 -7.25 -17.75 16.27
CA ALA A 192 -7.63 -18.94 15.51
C ALA A 192 -6.46 -19.88 15.15
N THR A 193 -5.27 -19.69 15.75
CA THR A 193 -4.09 -20.58 15.58
C THR A 193 -3.73 -21.34 16.84
#